data_AF-A0A2A4N3L6-F1
#
_entry.id   AF-A0A2A4N3L6-F1
#
_cell.length_a   1.000
_cell.length_b   1.000
_cell.length_c   1.000
_cell.angle_alpha   90.00
_cell.angle_beta   90.00
_cell.angle_gamma   90.00
#
_symmetry.space_group_name_H-M   'P 1'
#
loop_
_entity.id
_entity.type
_entity.pdbx_description
1 polymer ?
#
loop_
_entity_poly.entity_id
_entity_poly.type
_entity_poly.pdbx_seq_one_letter_code
_entity_poly.pdbx_strand_id
1 'polypeptide(L)'
;MHIFAAYSKPSIMKNSFLILFSIILYSCGGPTTTDTTDANEDTKEVAQETTLLSWEKNGIKVTEAKPSPEFTSAKLKMNEPELACYKQEKSVKFSYGIENYDLGLQTQNVDDQHCANSTKGQHIHLILNNNPYTAHYENEFEAELVDGFYVALSFVSRSYHESIKNSDAYHLSYFTVGMPPDIDPDTIYGMDPRTLEAGEDKVWLVKSKLLTQEHMFYSRPKGKYDAEDCESLMLDFYLVNTTLSEDGNKVKATIDGEEFILPKWCPYSIEGLGVGEHTIDLDLIDKDGQPVSGPFNFTKRTITIEGPAAT
;
A
#
# COMPACT_ATOMS: atom_id res chain seq x y z
N MET A 1 -34.38 49.23 -21.09
CA MET A 1 -33.28 48.89 -22.01
C MET A 1 -32.73 47.53 -21.56
N HIS A 2 -33.24 46.45 -22.16
CA HIS A 2 -32.87 45.07 -21.84
C HIS A 2 -31.59 44.69 -22.58
N ILE A 3 -30.62 44.10 -21.89
CA ILE A 3 -29.44 43.49 -22.52
C ILE A 3 -29.48 42.00 -22.19
N PHE A 4 -29.79 41.20 -23.20
CA PHE A 4 -29.64 39.75 -23.23
C PHE A 4 -28.16 39.42 -23.44
N ALA A 5 -27.54 38.65 -22.55
CA ALA A 5 -26.25 38.02 -22.78
C ALA A 5 -26.49 36.58 -23.29
N ALA A 6 -26.03 36.30 -24.50
CA ALA A 6 -26.10 34.98 -25.13
C ALA A 6 -24.99 34.06 -24.59
N TYR A 7 -25.38 32.89 -24.09
CA TYR A 7 -24.51 31.78 -23.75
C TYR A 7 -24.16 30.98 -25.03
N SER A 8 -22.88 30.83 -25.37
CA SER A 8 -22.42 29.85 -26.37
C SER A 8 -21.93 28.57 -25.70
N LYS A 9 -22.45 27.41 -26.10
CA LYS A 9 -21.98 26.08 -25.68
C LYS A 9 -20.57 25.77 -26.24
N PRO A 10 -19.69 25.09 -25.50
CA PRO A 10 -18.47 24.54 -26.06
C PRO A 10 -18.74 23.22 -26.81
N SER A 11 -18.13 23.09 -27.98
CA SER A 11 -18.16 21.89 -28.85
C SER A 11 -17.15 20.85 -28.39
N ILE A 12 -17.62 19.62 -28.18
CA ILE A 12 -16.80 18.44 -27.87
C ILE A 12 -16.17 17.92 -29.17
N MET A 13 -14.84 18.02 -29.31
CA MET A 13 -14.07 17.33 -30.35
C MET A 13 -13.92 15.85 -29.97
N LYS A 14 -14.47 14.96 -30.79
CA LYS A 14 -14.25 13.51 -30.72
C LYS A 14 -12.98 13.17 -31.51
N ASN A 15 -11.90 12.83 -30.81
CA ASN A 15 -10.72 12.23 -31.45
C ASN A 15 -11.00 10.74 -31.67
N SER A 16 -11.42 10.38 -32.89
CA SER A 16 -11.43 8.99 -33.35
C SER A 16 -10.00 8.60 -33.72
N PHE A 17 -9.36 7.74 -32.91
CA PHE A 17 -8.13 7.06 -33.28
C PHE A 17 -8.50 5.81 -34.10
N LEU A 18 -8.22 5.85 -35.40
CA LEU A 18 -8.43 4.74 -36.33
C LEU A 18 -7.14 3.91 -36.36
N ILE A 19 -7.13 2.74 -35.71
CA ILE A 19 -6.00 1.79 -35.76
C ILE A 19 -6.09 1.00 -37.07
N LEU A 20 -5.10 1.19 -37.94
CA LEU A 20 -4.96 0.49 -39.21
C LEU A 20 -4.41 -0.93 -38.95
N PHE A 21 -5.24 -1.96 -39.13
CA PHE A 21 -4.85 -3.37 -39.01
C PHE A 21 -4.20 -3.79 -40.34
N SER A 22 -2.87 -3.95 -40.36
CA SER A 22 -2.13 -4.38 -41.54
C SER A 22 -2.15 -5.91 -41.63
N ILE A 23 -3.05 -6.46 -42.45
CA ILE A 23 -3.14 -7.89 -42.75
C ILE A 23 -2.06 -8.24 -43.78
N ILE A 24 -1.06 -9.01 -43.39
CA ILE A 24 -0.09 -9.61 -44.32
C ILE A 24 -0.61 -11.01 -44.68
N LEU A 25 -1.10 -11.16 -45.92
CA LEU A 25 -1.41 -12.45 -46.52
C LEU A 25 -0.12 -13.02 -47.14
N TYR A 26 0.40 -14.10 -46.58
CA TYR A 26 1.35 -14.97 -47.29
C TYR A 26 0.58 -16.14 -47.91
N SER A 27 0.63 -16.19 -49.23
CA SER A 27 0.15 -17.25 -50.10
C SER A 27 1.36 -17.94 -50.74
N CYS A 28 1.43 -19.26 -50.60
CA CYS A 28 2.10 -20.25 -51.45
C CYS A 28 1.56 -21.61 -50.95
N GLY A 29 0.82 -22.43 -51.70
CA GLY A 29 1.19 -23.05 -52.96
C GLY A 29 1.57 -24.52 -52.70
N GLY A 30 0.62 -25.47 -52.84
CA GLY A 30 0.89 -26.93 -52.82
C GLY A 30 1.50 -27.42 -54.15
N PRO A 31 1.91 -28.71 -54.29
CA PRO A 31 1.22 -29.89 -53.77
C PRO A 31 2.08 -30.98 -53.07
N THR A 32 1.34 -31.81 -52.32
CA THR A 32 1.53 -33.18 -51.77
C THR A 32 2.83 -33.96 -51.99
N THR A 33 3.43 -34.44 -50.88
CA THR A 33 3.72 -35.87 -50.59
C THR A 33 4.04 -36.06 -49.10
N THR A 34 3.59 -37.18 -48.56
CA THR A 34 3.72 -37.71 -47.19
C THR A 34 5.17 -37.97 -46.74
N ASP A 35 5.54 -37.58 -45.52
CA ASP A 35 6.06 -38.51 -44.49
C ASP A 35 6.39 -37.81 -43.16
N THR A 36 6.11 -38.56 -42.09
CA THR A 36 6.38 -38.42 -40.65
C THR A 36 7.55 -37.54 -40.19
N THR A 37 7.32 -36.72 -39.15
CA THR A 37 8.10 -36.68 -37.90
C THR A 37 7.48 -35.69 -36.90
N ASP A 38 7.03 -36.20 -35.75
CA ASP A 38 6.64 -35.39 -34.59
C ASP A 38 7.89 -34.70 -34.01
N ALA A 39 7.91 -33.37 -34.04
CA ALA A 39 8.84 -32.56 -33.27
C ALA A 39 8.03 -31.62 -32.38
N ASN A 40 8.05 -31.95 -31.09
CA ASN A 40 7.51 -31.17 -30.00
C ASN A 40 8.35 -29.88 -29.88
N GLU A 41 7.80 -28.73 -30.30
CA GLU A 41 8.40 -27.42 -30.02
C GLU A 41 8.09 -27.03 -28.58
N ASP A 42 8.99 -27.46 -27.70
CA ASP A 42 9.12 -26.98 -26.32
C ASP A 42 9.51 -25.49 -26.36
N THR A 43 8.50 -24.64 -26.31
CA THR A 43 8.68 -23.19 -26.14
C THR A 43 9.11 -22.94 -24.70
N LYS A 44 10.42 -23.03 -24.46
CA LYS A 44 11.04 -22.54 -23.23
C LYS A 44 10.80 -21.04 -23.12
N GLU A 45 9.81 -20.69 -22.31
CA GLU A 45 9.61 -19.36 -21.77
C GLU A 45 10.89 -18.96 -21.02
N VAL A 46 11.65 -18.03 -21.59
CA VAL A 46 12.83 -17.47 -20.94
C VAL A 46 12.33 -16.53 -19.85
N ALA A 47 12.26 -17.05 -18.61
CA ALA A 47 12.05 -16.23 -17.42
C ALA A 47 13.19 -15.20 -17.34
N GLN A 48 12.83 -13.93 -17.49
CA GLN A 48 13.76 -12.83 -17.32
C GLN A 48 14.10 -12.73 -15.82
N GLU A 49 15.30 -13.16 -15.41
CA GLU A 49 15.81 -12.97 -14.05
C GLU A 49 15.78 -11.48 -13.72
N THR A 50 14.78 -11.07 -12.94
CA THR A 50 14.68 -9.69 -12.45
C THR A 50 15.64 -9.56 -11.28
N THR A 51 16.69 -8.76 -11.44
CA THR A 51 17.63 -8.47 -10.34
C THR A 51 16.92 -7.63 -9.29
N LEU A 52 16.73 -8.20 -8.09
CA LEU A 52 16.16 -7.53 -6.93
C LEU A 52 17.13 -6.47 -6.40
N LEU A 53 16.65 -5.28 -6.05
CA LEU A 53 17.48 -4.28 -5.37
C LEU A 53 17.80 -4.76 -3.94
N SER A 54 19.03 -4.53 -3.49
CA SER A 54 19.50 -4.87 -2.16
C SER A 54 20.53 -3.86 -1.67
N TRP A 55 20.46 -3.54 -0.38
CA TRP A 55 21.37 -2.62 0.29
C TRP A 55 21.82 -3.25 1.61
N GLU A 56 23.06 -3.02 2.01
CA GLU A 56 23.59 -3.47 3.30
C GLU A 56 24.39 -2.34 3.94
N LYS A 57 24.09 -2.04 5.20
CA LYS A 57 24.78 -1.05 6.03
C LYS A 57 24.88 -1.55 7.46
N ASN A 58 26.11 -1.60 7.99
CA ASN A 58 26.38 -1.99 9.37
C ASN A 58 25.70 -3.32 9.80
N GLY A 59 25.67 -4.30 8.88
CA GLY A 59 25.07 -5.62 9.10
C GLY A 59 23.55 -5.67 8.92
N ILE A 60 22.88 -4.54 8.73
CA ILE A 60 21.46 -4.47 8.38
C ILE A 60 21.35 -4.53 6.86
N LYS A 61 20.62 -5.52 6.35
CA LYS A 61 20.39 -5.70 4.94
C LYS A 61 18.92 -5.51 4.61
N VAL A 62 18.63 -4.69 3.60
CA VAL A 62 17.30 -4.43 3.08
C VAL A 62 17.24 -4.91 1.63
N THR A 63 16.32 -5.81 1.30
CA THR A 63 16.21 -6.38 -0.05
C THR A 63 14.77 -6.30 -0.54
N GLU A 64 14.56 -6.03 -1.83
CA GLU A 64 13.23 -6.16 -2.44
C GLU A 64 12.70 -7.59 -2.23
N ALA A 65 11.44 -7.71 -1.82
CA ALA A 65 10.82 -9.01 -1.69
C ALA A 65 10.70 -9.70 -3.06
N LYS A 66 10.76 -11.03 -3.05
CA LYS A 66 10.49 -11.84 -4.24
C LYS A 66 9.03 -11.61 -4.70
N PRO A 67 8.73 -11.81 -6.00
CA PRO A 67 7.36 -11.76 -6.47
C PRO A 67 6.44 -12.73 -5.71
N SER A 68 5.25 -12.25 -5.38
CA SER A 68 4.19 -13.00 -4.70
C SER A 68 3.00 -13.19 -5.63
N PRO A 69 2.09 -14.16 -5.37
CA PRO A 69 0.91 -14.37 -6.21
C PRO A 69 0.14 -13.07 -6.42
N GLU A 70 -0.12 -12.72 -7.67
CA GLU A 70 -0.74 -11.46 -8.06
C GLU A 70 -2.27 -11.49 -7.88
N PHE A 71 -2.83 -10.34 -7.49
CA PHE A 71 -4.27 -10.13 -7.33
C PHE A 71 -4.69 -8.83 -8.05
N THR A 72 -4.36 -8.72 -9.33
CA THR A 72 -4.49 -7.46 -10.10
C THR A 72 -5.93 -6.97 -10.28
N SER A 73 -6.91 -7.85 -10.13
CA SER A 73 -8.35 -7.52 -10.24
C SER A 73 -9.07 -7.45 -8.90
N ALA A 74 -8.38 -7.69 -7.79
CA ALA A 74 -8.97 -7.65 -6.45
C ALA A 74 -9.43 -6.23 -6.11
N LYS A 75 -10.63 -6.13 -5.52
CA LYS A 75 -11.21 -4.84 -5.13
C LYS A 75 -11.70 -4.87 -3.69
N LEU A 76 -11.56 -3.72 -3.03
CA LEU A 76 -12.07 -3.46 -1.69
C LEU A 76 -12.81 -2.13 -1.68
N LYS A 77 -14.02 -2.13 -1.13
CA LYS A 77 -14.79 -0.91 -0.85
C LYS A 77 -15.29 -0.94 0.58
N MET A 78 -14.99 0.10 1.35
CA MET A 78 -15.66 0.31 2.63
C MET A 78 -17.08 0.83 2.36
N ASN A 79 -18.09 0.08 2.79
CA ASN A 79 -19.50 0.50 2.76
C ASN A 79 -19.85 1.26 4.03
N GLU A 80 -19.35 0.78 5.17
CA GLU A 80 -19.49 1.42 6.47
C GLU A 80 -18.15 1.45 7.21
N PRO A 81 -17.86 2.52 7.98
CA PRO A 81 -18.62 3.77 8.06
C PRO A 81 -18.61 4.54 6.74
N GLU A 82 -19.71 5.25 6.44
CA GLU A 82 -19.80 6.10 5.25
C GLU A 82 -18.77 7.24 5.32
N LEU A 83 -18.30 7.67 4.14
CA LEU A 83 -17.38 8.80 4.03
C LEU A 83 -17.95 10.05 4.71
N ALA A 84 -17.12 10.70 5.52
CA ALA A 84 -17.41 11.92 6.25
C ALA A 84 -18.58 11.80 7.25
N CYS A 85 -19.01 10.59 7.60
CA CYS A 85 -20.11 10.42 8.54
C CYS A 85 -19.72 10.80 9.98
N TYR A 86 -20.73 11.16 10.77
CA TYR A 86 -20.62 11.32 12.21
C TYR A 86 -21.32 10.15 12.91
N LYS A 87 -20.62 9.53 13.86
CA LYS A 87 -21.15 8.48 14.74
C LYS A 87 -21.15 9.01 16.17
N GLN A 88 -22.33 9.03 16.79
CA GLN A 88 -22.45 9.35 18.22
C GLN A 88 -22.01 8.17 19.10
N GLU A 89 -22.27 6.94 18.64
CA GLU A 89 -21.91 5.71 19.33
C GLU A 89 -20.45 5.35 19.10
N LYS A 90 -19.82 4.75 20.14
CA LYS A 90 -18.42 4.33 20.13
C LYS A 90 -18.19 2.98 19.46
N SER A 91 -19.20 2.10 19.47
CA SER A 91 -19.19 0.90 18.63
C SER A 91 -19.42 1.34 17.18
N VAL A 92 -18.37 1.23 16.37
CA VAL A 92 -18.42 1.55 14.94
C VAL A 92 -18.44 0.25 14.15
N LYS A 93 -19.51 0.06 13.38
CA LYS A 93 -19.60 -1.01 12.40
C LYS A 93 -18.73 -0.69 11.19
N PHE A 94 -17.94 -1.68 10.78
CA PHE A 94 -17.23 -1.73 9.52
C PHE A 94 -17.85 -2.80 8.64
N SER A 95 -18.16 -2.45 7.39
CA SER A 95 -18.67 -3.38 6.38
C SER A 95 -17.97 -3.13 5.05
N TYR A 96 -17.56 -4.20 4.37
CA TYR A 96 -16.79 -4.14 3.14
C TYR A 96 -17.48 -4.89 2.00
N GLY A 97 -17.46 -4.27 0.82
CA GLY A 97 -17.66 -4.95 -0.46
C GLY A 97 -16.31 -5.43 -0.99
N ILE A 98 -16.27 -6.69 -1.43
CA ILE A 98 -15.05 -7.36 -1.91
C ILE A 98 -15.37 -8.01 -3.25
N GLU A 99 -14.51 -7.82 -4.25
CA GLU A 99 -14.60 -8.48 -5.56
C GLU A 99 -13.25 -9.11 -5.92
N ASN A 100 -13.28 -10.27 -6.58
CA ASN A 100 -12.10 -11.01 -7.06
C ASN A 100 -11.05 -11.27 -5.97
N TYR A 101 -11.52 -11.51 -4.75
CA TYR A 101 -10.68 -11.76 -3.60
C TYR A 101 -11.47 -12.52 -2.53
N ASP A 102 -10.84 -13.52 -1.91
CA ASP A 102 -11.50 -14.41 -0.95
C ASP A 102 -10.82 -14.29 0.41
N LEU A 103 -11.52 -13.68 1.37
CA LEU A 103 -11.07 -13.68 2.77
C LEU A 103 -11.06 -15.11 3.33
N GLY A 104 -10.15 -15.37 4.27
CA GLY A 104 -10.04 -16.68 4.92
C GLY A 104 -9.18 -17.70 4.16
N LEU A 105 -8.96 -17.52 2.86
CA LEU A 105 -8.17 -18.47 2.07
C LEU A 105 -6.68 -18.32 2.33
N GLN A 106 -5.95 -19.43 2.42
CA GLN A 106 -4.48 -19.38 2.41
C GLN A 106 -3.98 -18.95 1.03
N THR A 107 -3.00 -18.06 0.98
CA THR A 107 -2.35 -17.68 -0.27
C THR A 107 -1.44 -18.82 -0.72
N GLN A 108 -1.27 -19.04 -2.02
CA GLN A 108 -0.33 -20.04 -2.52
C GLN A 108 1.13 -19.62 -2.23
N ASN A 109 2.04 -20.60 -2.19
CA ASN A 109 3.49 -20.39 -2.04
C ASN A 109 3.88 -19.59 -0.78
N VAL A 110 3.19 -19.83 0.34
CA VAL A 110 3.52 -19.19 1.64
C VAL A 110 4.95 -19.50 2.06
N ASP A 111 5.38 -20.75 1.89
CA ASP A 111 6.68 -21.23 2.37
C ASP A 111 7.86 -20.49 1.70
N ASP A 112 7.65 -19.96 0.49
CA ASP A 112 8.66 -19.21 -0.27
C ASP A 112 8.87 -17.78 0.24
N GLN A 113 7.97 -17.29 1.10
CA GLN A 113 7.90 -15.88 1.51
C GLN A 113 8.63 -15.60 2.83
N HIS A 114 9.02 -16.63 3.57
CA HIS A 114 9.74 -16.51 4.85
C HIS A 114 9.11 -15.47 5.81
N CYS A 115 7.78 -15.41 5.83
CA CYS A 115 7.02 -14.43 6.60
C CYS A 115 6.04 -15.13 7.54
N ALA A 116 5.77 -14.50 8.68
CA ALA A 116 4.72 -14.95 9.59
C ALA A 116 3.36 -15.08 8.86
N ASN A 117 2.89 -16.32 8.72
CA ASN A 117 1.65 -16.62 8.02
C ASN A 117 0.46 -16.71 8.99
N SER A 118 -0.61 -15.99 8.69
CA SER A 118 -1.86 -16.10 9.43
C SER A 118 -2.56 -17.41 9.08
N THR A 119 -2.80 -18.26 10.09
CA THR A 119 -3.58 -19.50 9.93
C THR A 119 -5.03 -19.24 9.51
N LYS A 120 -5.54 -18.02 9.75
CA LYS A 120 -6.86 -17.57 9.33
C LYS A 120 -6.92 -17.08 7.88
N GLY A 121 -5.80 -17.08 7.15
CA GLY A 121 -5.76 -16.79 5.71
C GLY A 121 -5.74 -15.31 5.35
N GLN A 122 -6.08 -15.05 4.09
CA GLN A 122 -6.24 -13.75 3.46
C GLN A 122 -7.20 -12.86 4.23
N HIS A 123 -6.88 -11.58 4.35
CA HIS A 123 -7.58 -10.69 5.27
C HIS A 123 -7.48 -9.23 4.86
N ILE A 124 -8.26 -8.37 5.50
CA ILE A 124 -8.20 -6.92 5.39
C ILE A 124 -7.28 -6.39 6.48
N HIS A 125 -6.36 -5.50 6.11
CA HIS A 125 -5.70 -4.61 7.08
C HIS A 125 -6.54 -3.34 7.17
N LEU A 126 -6.88 -2.92 8.38
CA LEU A 126 -7.46 -1.61 8.68
C LEU A 126 -6.43 -0.80 9.45
N ILE A 127 -6.08 0.38 8.93
CA ILE A 127 -5.20 1.35 9.55
C ILE A 127 -6.00 2.62 9.85
N LEU A 128 -6.09 2.98 11.12
CA LEU A 128 -6.75 4.19 11.60
C LEU A 128 -5.71 5.23 12.02
N ASN A 129 -5.68 6.39 11.37
CA ASN A 129 -4.75 7.50 11.64
C ASN A 129 -3.27 7.06 11.63
N ASN A 130 -2.90 6.17 10.72
CA ASN A 130 -1.56 5.57 10.64
C ASN A 130 -1.10 4.93 11.95
N ASN A 131 -2.03 4.38 12.77
CA ASN A 131 -1.69 3.47 13.86
C ASN A 131 -1.38 2.06 13.34
N PRO A 132 -0.79 1.16 14.15
CA PRO A 132 -0.58 -0.22 13.73
C PRO A 132 -1.90 -0.86 13.25
N TYR A 133 -1.84 -1.58 12.11
CA TYR A 133 -3.04 -2.15 11.51
C TYR A 133 -3.77 -3.13 12.46
N THR A 134 -5.06 -3.33 12.23
CA THR A 134 -5.81 -4.49 12.71
C THR A 134 -6.11 -5.41 11.54
N ALA A 135 -6.08 -6.73 11.79
CA ALA A 135 -6.35 -7.75 10.78
C ALA A 135 -7.78 -8.27 10.93
N HIS A 136 -8.54 -8.27 9.83
CA HIS A 136 -9.94 -8.68 9.80
C HIS A 136 -10.18 -9.73 8.71
N TYR A 137 -10.71 -10.88 9.12
CA TYR A 137 -10.89 -12.08 8.26
C TYR A 137 -12.32 -12.23 7.74
N GLU A 138 -13.22 -11.36 8.21
CA GLU A 138 -14.60 -11.27 7.79
C GLU A 138 -14.81 -9.88 7.15
N ASN A 139 -15.80 -9.77 6.27
CA ASN A 139 -16.13 -8.52 5.60
C ASN A 139 -16.98 -7.57 6.48
N GLU A 140 -17.47 -8.04 7.62
CA GLU A 140 -18.17 -7.20 8.61
C GLU A 140 -17.63 -7.44 10.02
N PHE A 141 -17.47 -6.36 10.78
CA PHE A 141 -17.11 -6.41 12.20
C PHE A 141 -17.48 -5.09 12.90
N GLU A 142 -17.41 -5.08 14.23
CA GLU A 142 -17.53 -3.88 15.04
C GLU A 142 -16.23 -3.62 15.79
N ALA A 143 -15.91 -2.35 16.00
CA ALA A 143 -14.80 -1.92 16.83
C ALA A 143 -15.23 -0.78 17.75
N GLU A 144 -14.85 -0.88 19.02
CA GLU A 144 -15.00 0.20 19.98
C GLU A 144 -13.92 1.26 19.75
N LEU A 145 -14.35 2.48 19.43
CA LEU A 145 -13.48 3.63 19.17
C LEU A 145 -13.66 4.70 20.25
N VAL A 146 -12.59 5.46 20.48
CA VAL A 146 -12.64 6.64 21.34
C VAL A 146 -13.16 7.85 20.54
N ASP A 147 -13.51 8.92 21.23
CA ASP A 147 -13.96 10.14 20.56
C ASP A 147 -12.81 10.71 19.72
N GLY A 148 -13.05 10.98 18.43
CA GLY A 148 -11.99 11.43 17.53
C GLY A 148 -12.40 11.54 16.05
N PHE A 149 -11.52 12.18 15.28
CA PHE A 149 -11.51 12.14 13.82
C PHE A 149 -10.61 10.99 13.34
N TYR A 150 -11.13 10.19 12.42
CA TYR A 150 -10.45 9.00 11.92
C TYR A 150 -10.27 9.10 10.41
N VAL A 151 -9.04 8.93 9.96
CA VAL A 151 -8.69 8.56 8.59
C VAL A 151 -8.46 7.07 8.56
N ALA A 152 -9.24 6.36 7.74
CA ALA A 152 -9.17 4.92 7.62
C ALA A 152 -8.61 4.55 6.25
N LEU A 153 -7.48 3.85 6.25
CA LEU A 153 -7.01 3.11 5.09
C LEU A 153 -7.29 1.63 5.34
N SER A 154 -8.06 1.01 4.45
CA SER A 154 -8.24 -0.45 4.43
C SER A 154 -7.70 -1.01 3.13
N PHE A 155 -7.01 -2.16 3.17
CA PHE A 155 -6.55 -2.87 1.97
C PHE A 155 -6.56 -4.38 2.19
N VAL A 156 -6.77 -5.13 1.10
CA VAL A 156 -6.67 -6.60 1.14
C VAL A 156 -5.21 -7.05 1.17
N SER A 157 -4.94 -8.11 1.92
CA SER A 157 -3.60 -8.61 2.20
C SER A 157 -3.54 -10.13 2.17
N ARG A 158 -2.47 -10.66 1.58
CA ARG A 158 -2.16 -12.09 1.55
C ARG A 158 -2.12 -12.68 2.95
N SER A 159 -2.23 -14.01 3.05
CA SER A 159 -2.27 -14.70 4.35
C SER A 159 -1.05 -14.41 5.24
N TYR A 160 0.10 -14.11 4.65
CA TYR A 160 1.34 -13.72 5.33
C TYR A 160 1.54 -12.19 5.44
N HIS A 161 0.44 -11.45 5.47
CA HIS A 161 0.37 -10.00 5.72
C HIS A 161 1.00 -9.09 4.66
N GLU A 162 1.34 -9.61 3.49
CA GLU A 162 1.77 -8.78 2.36
C GLU A 162 0.57 -8.08 1.73
N SER A 163 0.62 -6.75 1.64
CA SER A 163 -0.43 -5.96 1.01
C SER A 163 -0.54 -6.21 -0.50
N ILE A 164 -1.77 -6.18 -1.02
CA ILE A 164 -2.02 -6.20 -2.47
C ILE A 164 -2.04 -4.76 -2.97
N LYS A 165 -1.07 -4.41 -3.83
CA LYS A 165 -0.80 -3.03 -4.26
C LYS A 165 -1.37 -2.75 -5.64
N ASN A 166 -2.69 -2.65 -5.72
CA ASN A 166 -3.37 -2.16 -6.93
C ASN A 166 -4.35 -1.02 -6.57
N SER A 167 -4.83 -0.27 -7.56
CA SER A 167 -5.65 0.93 -7.34
C SER A 167 -7.01 0.67 -6.70
N ASP A 168 -7.53 -0.56 -6.83
CA ASP A 168 -8.88 -0.93 -6.39
C ASP A 168 -8.85 -1.82 -5.13
N ALA A 169 -7.69 -2.37 -4.75
CA ALA A 169 -7.50 -3.26 -3.59
C ALA A 169 -7.51 -2.54 -2.24
N TYR A 170 -7.73 -1.23 -2.22
CA TYR A 170 -7.81 -0.43 -1.00
C TYR A 170 -8.97 0.55 -1.04
N HIS A 171 -9.33 1.04 0.15
CA HIS A 171 -10.27 2.13 0.33
C HIS A 171 -9.73 3.12 1.36
N LEU A 172 -9.62 4.39 0.96
CA LEU A 172 -9.29 5.50 1.86
C LEU A 172 -10.59 6.27 2.18
N SER A 173 -10.91 6.40 3.45
CA SER A 173 -12.07 7.16 3.92
C SER A 173 -11.73 7.94 5.20
N TYR A 174 -12.69 8.74 5.67
CA TYR A 174 -12.61 9.36 6.97
C TYR A 174 -13.99 9.51 7.60
N PHE A 175 -14.07 9.57 8.92
CA PHE A 175 -15.31 9.73 9.69
C PHE A 175 -15.00 10.30 11.09
N THR A 176 -16.04 10.67 11.84
CA THR A 176 -15.91 11.22 13.19
C THR A 176 -16.72 10.40 14.19
N VAL A 177 -16.15 10.13 15.36
CA VAL A 177 -16.79 9.44 16.48
C VAL A 177 -16.86 10.39 17.66
N GLY A 178 -18.04 10.58 18.25
CA GLY A 178 -18.24 11.26 19.54
C GLY A 178 -17.93 12.76 19.61
N MET A 179 -17.18 13.34 18.67
CA MET A 179 -16.87 14.78 18.65
C MET A 179 -18.00 15.62 18.06
N PRO A 180 -18.30 16.82 18.58
CA PRO A 180 -19.29 17.71 17.97
C PRO A 180 -18.99 17.96 16.49
N PRO A 181 -20.00 17.97 15.60
CA PRO A 181 -19.80 18.15 14.16
C PRO A 181 -19.27 19.54 13.76
N ASP A 182 -19.13 20.47 14.72
CA ASP A 182 -18.80 21.87 14.51
C ASP A 182 -17.28 22.16 14.37
N ILE A 183 -16.45 21.13 14.18
CA ILE A 183 -15.05 21.32 13.78
C ILE A 183 -15.05 21.74 12.31
N ASP A 184 -14.54 22.95 12.02
CA ASP A 184 -14.44 23.47 10.66
C ASP A 184 -13.72 22.44 9.78
N PRO A 185 -14.31 22.06 8.63
CA PRO A 185 -13.74 21.07 7.74
C PRO A 185 -12.29 21.37 7.35
N ASP A 186 -11.84 22.62 7.29
CA ASP A 186 -10.45 22.93 6.96
C ASP A 186 -9.51 22.99 8.19
N THR A 187 -10.02 22.83 9.42
CA THR A 187 -9.23 22.83 10.66
C THR A 187 -9.17 21.45 11.30
N ILE A 188 -8.26 20.61 10.83
CA ILE A 188 -7.73 19.51 11.64
C ILE A 188 -6.21 19.69 11.68
N TYR A 189 -5.69 20.17 12.80
CA TYR A 189 -4.27 20.44 12.92
C TYR A 189 -3.50 19.16 13.24
N GLY A 190 -2.78 18.63 12.24
CA GLY A 190 -1.67 17.69 12.46
C GLY A 190 -0.35 18.45 12.47
N MET A 191 0.41 18.36 13.57
CA MET A 191 1.76 18.91 13.66
C MET A 191 2.74 17.96 12.95
N ASP A 192 3.79 18.49 12.31
CA ASP A 192 4.88 17.64 11.80
C ASP A 192 5.55 16.95 13.00
N PRO A 193 5.53 15.61 13.07
CA PRO A 193 6.06 14.86 14.22
C PRO A 193 7.57 15.06 14.40
N ARG A 194 8.29 15.58 13.40
CA ARG A 194 9.73 15.90 13.46
C ARG A 194 10.02 17.29 14.03
N THR A 195 9.00 18.14 14.17
CA THR A 195 9.13 19.54 14.60
C THR A 195 8.49 19.80 15.97
N LEU A 196 8.52 18.82 16.87
CA LEU A 196 8.07 19.01 18.26
C LEU A 196 8.83 20.15 19.00
N GLU A 197 9.90 20.68 18.40
CA GLU A 197 10.54 21.91 18.83
C GLU A 197 10.13 23.11 17.94
N ALA A 198 9.26 23.95 18.51
CA ALA A 198 9.08 25.38 18.28
C ALA A 198 8.80 25.91 16.84
N GLY A 199 7.59 26.47 16.69
CA GLY A 199 7.39 27.73 15.97
C GLY A 199 6.86 27.65 14.53
N GLU A 200 5.62 28.13 14.39
CA GLU A 200 4.99 28.70 13.17
C GLU A 200 4.43 27.74 12.09
N ASP A 201 3.09 27.72 12.01
CA ASP A 201 2.24 27.59 10.82
C ASP A 201 2.53 26.49 9.79
N LYS A 202 2.76 25.25 10.22
CA LYS A 202 2.73 24.07 9.34
C LYS A 202 1.49 23.21 9.59
N VAL A 203 0.38 23.61 8.97
CA VAL A 203 -0.87 22.85 8.94
C VAL A 203 -0.80 21.80 7.83
N TRP A 204 -0.60 20.53 8.16
CA TRP A 204 -0.43 19.46 7.16
C TRP A 204 -1.69 18.64 6.87
N LEU A 205 -2.76 18.83 7.65
CA LEU A 205 -4.01 18.11 7.44
C LEU A 205 -5.12 19.11 7.09
N VAL A 206 -5.49 19.13 5.82
CA VAL A 206 -6.64 19.87 5.32
C VAL A 206 -7.64 18.81 4.88
N LYS A 207 -8.80 18.70 5.54
CA LYS A 207 -9.79 17.63 5.25
C LYS A 207 -10.20 17.61 3.78
N SER A 208 -10.30 18.79 3.15
CA SER A 208 -10.60 18.93 1.72
C SER A 208 -9.53 18.34 0.79
N LYS A 209 -8.31 18.14 1.29
CA LYS A 209 -7.20 17.51 0.55
C LYS A 209 -6.94 16.07 0.97
N LEU A 210 -7.55 15.57 2.05
CA LEU A 210 -7.23 14.28 2.63
C LEU A 210 -7.36 13.12 1.62
N LEU A 211 -8.37 13.14 0.75
CA LEU A 211 -8.58 12.07 -0.23
C LEU A 211 -7.76 12.24 -1.52
N THR A 212 -7.10 13.39 -1.72
CA THR A 212 -6.41 13.73 -2.97
C THR A 212 -4.92 13.97 -2.81
N GLN A 213 -4.45 14.21 -1.58
CA GLN A 213 -3.03 14.37 -1.28
C GLN A 213 -2.31 13.02 -1.23
N GLU A 214 -1.00 13.09 -1.39
CA GLU A 214 -0.08 11.95 -1.31
C GLU A 214 0.02 11.45 0.13
N HIS A 215 -0.18 10.13 0.31
CA HIS A 215 -0.04 9.47 1.60
C HIS A 215 0.83 8.24 1.53
N MET A 216 1.56 8.02 2.61
CA MET A 216 2.17 6.75 2.97
C MET A 216 1.59 6.28 4.30
N PHE A 217 1.16 5.03 4.37
CA PHE A 217 0.72 4.37 5.60
C PHE A 217 1.66 3.22 5.92
N TYR A 218 2.14 3.17 7.16
CA TYR A 218 3.00 2.11 7.64
C TYR A 218 2.17 0.86 7.95
N SER A 219 2.44 -0.24 7.25
CA SER A 219 1.79 -1.52 7.55
C SER A 219 2.59 -2.30 8.60
N ARG A 220 3.83 -2.66 8.29
CA ARG A 220 4.63 -3.59 9.10
C ARG A 220 6.14 -3.41 8.89
N PRO A 221 7.02 -3.88 9.79
CA PRO A 221 6.77 -4.71 10.98
C PRO A 221 6.18 -3.95 12.18
N LYS A 222 5.52 -4.67 13.11
CA LYS A 222 4.93 -4.09 14.33
C LYS A 222 5.03 -5.04 15.52
N GLY A 223 5.11 -4.49 16.73
CA GLY A 223 5.01 -5.28 17.95
C GLY A 223 6.25 -6.13 18.20
N LYS A 224 6.01 -7.41 18.53
CA LYS A 224 7.05 -8.34 18.97
C LYS A 224 7.21 -9.50 18.00
N TYR A 225 8.44 -9.98 17.87
CA TYR A 225 8.83 -11.10 17.03
C TYR A 225 9.72 -12.05 17.82
N ASP A 226 9.55 -13.35 17.61
CA ASP A 226 10.44 -14.36 18.18
C ASP A 226 11.70 -14.48 17.31
N ALA A 227 12.88 -14.46 17.93
CA ALA A 227 14.17 -14.48 17.24
C ALA A 227 14.35 -15.72 16.34
N GLU A 228 13.73 -16.84 16.72
CA GLU A 228 13.75 -18.09 15.94
C GLU A 228 12.97 -17.96 14.61
N ASP A 229 11.97 -17.08 14.57
CA ASP A 229 11.10 -16.85 13.41
C ASP A 229 11.44 -15.51 12.70
N CYS A 230 12.56 -14.88 13.06
CA CYS A 230 12.92 -13.52 12.68
C CYS A 230 14.24 -13.44 11.89
N GLU A 231 14.53 -14.44 11.06
CA GLU A 231 15.66 -14.37 10.12
C GLU A 231 15.49 -13.22 9.12
N SER A 232 14.24 -12.93 8.75
CA SER A 232 13.86 -11.92 7.77
C SER A 232 12.53 -11.28 8.14
N LEU A 233 12.52 -9.95 8.31
CA LEU A 233 11.33 -9.18 8.63
C LEU A 233 10.82 -8.44 7.40
N MET A 234 9.58 -8.73 7.00
CA MET A 234 8.96 -7.93 5.94
C MET A 234 8.59 -6.53 6.45
N LEU A 235 9.18 -5.54 5.76
CA LEU A 235 8.80 -4.15 5.72
C LEU A 235 7.76 -3.95 4.62
N ASP A 236 6.60 -3.43 4.99
CA ASP A 236 5.55 -3.11 4.04
C ASP A 236 4.83 -1.81 4.41
N PHE A 237 4.44 -1.08 3.37
CA PHE A 237 3.76 0.21 3.46
C PHE A 237 2.85 0.40 2.24
N TYR A 238 1.81 1.20 2.44
CA TYR A 238 0.80 1.45 1.43
C TYR A 238 0.85 2.90 0.97
N LEU A 239 0.80 3.13 -0.34
CA LEU A 239 0.80 4.47 -0.93
C LEU A 239 -0.57 4.80 -1.50
N VAL A 240 -0.97 6.06 -1.34
CA VAL A 240 -2.21 6.59 -1.90
C VAL A 240 -1.90 7.91 -2.61
N ASN A 241 -2.44 8.08 -3.82
CA ASN A 241 -2.25 9.26 -4.68
C ASN A 241 -0.79 9.60 -5.04
N THR A 242 0.15 8.69 -4.86
CA THR A 242 1.57 8.85 -5.24
C THR A 242 2.11 7.55 -5.81
N THR A 243 3.16 7.64 -6.61
CA THR A 243 3.98 6.50 -7.06
C THR A 243 5.43 6.73 -6.63
N LEU A 244 6.25 5.67 -6.65
CA LEU A 244 7.69 5.79 -6.41
C LEU A 244 8.47 5.55 -7.70
N SER A 245 9.62 6.23 -7.82
CA SER A 245 10.60 5.97 -8.89
C SER A 245 11.99 6.51 -8.52
N GLU A 246 13.01 6.11 -9.27
CA GLU A 246 14.38 6.61 -9.10
C GLU A 246 14.49 8.13 -9.28
N ASP A 247 13.67 8.73 -10.14
CA ASP A 247 13.68 10.16 -10.44
C ASP A 247 12.50 10.94 -9.82
N GLY A 248 11.66 10.26 -9.04
CA GLY A 248 10.46 10.81 -8.41
C GLY A 248 10.48 10.67 -6.89
N ASN A 249 9.28 10.56 -6.33
CA ASN A 249 9.10 10.27 -4.91
C ASN A 249 9.72 8.91 -4.55
N LYS A 250 10.24 8.81 -3.33
CA LYS A 250 10.86 7.60 -2.76
C LYS A 250 10.45 7.48 -1.30
N VAL A 251 10.64 6.29 -0.74
CA VAL A 251 10.56 6.12 0.71
C VAL A 251 11.98 6.04 1.27
N LYS A 252 12.30 6.89 2.24
CA LYS A 252 13.50 6.75 3.05
C LYS A 252 13.16 5.92 4.28
N ALA A 253 13.75 4.74 4.39
CA ALA A 253 13.67 3.91 5.58
C ALA A 253 14.91 4.13 6.45
N THR A 254 14.75 4.49 7.71
CA THR A 254 15.84 4.60 8.68
C THR A 254 15.68 3.49 9.71
N ILE A 255 16.58 2.52 9.70
CA ILE A 255 16.54 1.34 10.57
C ILE A 255 17.73 1.41 11.51
N ASP A 256 17.47 1.59 12.81
CA ASP A 256 18.50 1.80 13.84
C ASP A 256 19.54 2.88 13.48
N GLY A 257 19.08 3.93 12.81
CA GLY A 257 19.91 5.05 12.36
C GLY A 257 20.51 4.88 10.95
N GLU A 258 20.42 3.69 10.35
CA GLU A 258 20.89 3.44 8.99
C GLU A 258 19.83 3.78 7.95
N GLU A 259 20.16 4.67 7.02
CA GLU A 259 19.23 5.14 5.99
C GLU A 259 19.28 4.27 4.72
N PHE A 260 18.12 3.89 4.20
CA PHE A 260 17.92 3.14 2.96
C PHE A 260 16.92 3.89 2.08
N ILE A 261 17.22 4.02 0.79
CA ILE A 261 16.35 4.72 -0.17
C ILE A 261 15.63 3.69 -1.02
N LEU A 262 14.31 3.63 -0.88
CA LEU A 262 13.42 2.65 -1.48
C LEU A 262 12.68 3.30 -2.67
N PRO A 263 13.09 3.03 -3.92
CA PRO A 263 12.51 3.70 -5.09
C PRO A 263 11.28 2.96 -5.66
N LYS A 264 10.94 1.76 -5.15
CA LYS A 264 9.81 0.96 -5.65
C LYS A 264 8.75 0.74 -4.58
N TRP A 265 7.49 0.79 -4.99
CA TRP A 265 6.36 0.44 -4.13
C TRP A 265 6.16 -1.09 -4.13
N CYS A 266 7.02 -1.78 -3.41
CA CYS A 266 6.99 -3.23 -3.19
C CYS A 266 7.28 -3.52 -1.70
N PRO A 267 7.03 -4.74 -1.21
CA PRO A 267 7.52 -5.13 0.12
C PRO A 267 9.04 -5.32 0.07
N TYR A 268 9.68 -5.17 1.23
CA TYR A 268 11.12 -5.40 1.39
C TYR A 268 11.36 -6.35 2.56
N SER A 269 12.42 -7.16 2.52
CA SER A 269 12.93 -7.88 3.68
C SER A 269 13.98 -7.05 4.42
N ILE A 270 13.96 -7.11 5.75
CA ILE A 270 15.01 -6.62 6.63
C ILE A 270 15.67 -7.84 7.29
N GLU A 271 16.97 -7.99 7.08
CA GLU A 271 17.81 -9.04 7.67
C GLU A 271 18.88 -8.39 8.57
N GLY A 272 19.39 -9.15 9.54
CA GLY A 272 20.50 -8.72 10.40
C GLY A 272 20.11 -7.98 11.68
N LEU A 273 18.83 -7.93 12.03
CA LEU A 273 18.38 -7.43 13.34
C LEU A 273 18.60 -8.49 14.42
N GLY A 274 19.23 -8.11 15.53
CA GLY A 274 19.49 -9.00 16.66
C GLY A 274 18.32 -9.07 17.65
N VAL A 275 18.51 -9.75 18.78
CA VAL A 275 17.56 -9.68 19.92
C VAL A 275 17.65 -8.28 20.54
N GLY A 276 16.49 -7.63 20.73
CA GLY A 276 16.44 -6.28 21.31
C GLY A 276 15.30 -5.43 20.75
N GLU A 277 15.32 -4.15 21.12
CA GLU A 277 14.44 -3.14 20.53
C GLU A 277 15.08 -2.53 19.30
N HIS A 278 14.31 -2.41 18.23
CA HIS A 278 14.72 -1.82 16.96
C HIS A 278 13.77 -0.71 16.56
N THR A 279 14.31 0.36 15.97
CA THR A 279 13.53 1.49 15.47
C THR A 279 13.53 1.53 13.95
N ILE A 280 12.35 1.75 13.37
CA ILE A 280 12.15 1.84 11.93
C ILE A 280 11.34 3.10 11.66
N ASP A 281 11.97 4.04 10.95
CA ASP A 281 11.34 5.30 10.54
C ASP A 281 11.13 5.26 9.03
N LEU A 282 9.92 5.59 8.55
CA LEU A 282 9.65 5.77 7.13
C LEU A 282 9.28 7.22 6.84
N ASP A 283 9.97 7.82 5.88
CA ASP A 283 9.66 9.15 5.35
C ASP A 283 9.35 9.05 3.84
N LEU A 284 8.21 9.56 3.40
CA LEU A 284 7.98 9.84 1.98
C LEU A 284 8.75 11.11 1.60
N ILE A 285 9.66 10.99 0.64
CA ILE A 285 10.53 12.07 0.17
C ILE A 285 10.36 12.27 -1.34
N ASP A 286 10.57 13.51 -1.80
CA ASP A 286 10.52 13.86 -3.21
C ASP A 286 11.83 13.55 -3.94
N LYS A 287 11.89 13.92 -5.22
CA LYS A 287 13.07 13.72 -6.08
C LYS A 287 14.34 14.42 -5.57
N ASP A 288 14.19 15.49 -4.79
CA ASP A 288 15.29 16.29 -4.23
C ASP A 288 15.63 15.84 -2.79
N GLY A 289 15.04 14.74 -2.33
CA GLY A 289 15.20 14.21 -0.98
C GLY A 289 14.47 15.00 0.09
N GLN A 290 13.58 15.92 -0.31
CA GLN A 290 12.82 16.72 0.64
C GLN A 290 11.56 15.98 1.10
N PRO A 291 11.14 16.18 2.36
CA PRO A 291 9.91 15.62 2.89
C PRO A 291 8.65 15.95 2.06
N VAL A 292 7.87 14.92 1.72
CA VAL A 292 6.55 15.11 1.10
C VAL A 292 5.51 15.43 2.19
N SER A 293 4.88 16.58 2.04
CA SER A 293 3.74 17.05 2.83
C SER A 293 2.68 15.99 3.12
N GLY A 294 2.41 15.68 4.39
CA GLY A 294 1.23 14.90 4.77
C GLY A 294 1.27 14.39 6.22
N PRO A 295 0.10 14.14 6.83
CA PRO A 295 0.00 13.73 8.23
C PRO A 295 0.50 12.31 8.49
N PHE A 296 0.61 11.49 7.44
CA PHE A 296 1.02 10.08 7.55
C PHE A 296 2.36 9.78 6.87
N ASN A 297 2.91 10.76 6.13
CA ASN A 297 4.13 10.62 5.34
C ASN A 297 5.41 10.51 6.16
N PHE A 298 5.30 10.64 7.48
CA PHE A 298 6.39 10.49 8.44
C PHE A 298 5.90 9.61 9.57
N THR A 299 6.61 8.52 9.83
CA THR A 299 6.19 7.54 10.83
C THR A 299 7.40 6.85 11.43
N LYS A 300 7.31 6.58 12.73
CA LYS A 300 8.32 5.90 13.52
C LYS A 300 7.68 4.74 14.24
N ARG A 301 8.30 3.57 14.15
CA ARG A 301 7.88 2.35 14.84
C ARG A 301 9.03 1.77 15.63
N THR A 302 8.67 1.21 16.78
CA THR A 302 9.54 0.33 17.55
C THR A 302 9.00 -1.08 17.45
N ILE A 303 9.89 -2.03 17.19
CA ILE A 303 9.63 -3.45 17.29
C ILE A 303 10.57 -4.06 18.32
N THR A 304 10.20 -5.21 18.86
CA THR A 304 11.07 -5.99 19.75
C THR A 304 11.27 -7.37 19.19
N ILE A 305 12.51 -7.81 19.05
CA ILE A 305 12.86 -9.20 18.77
C ILE A 305 13.21 -9.86 20.10
N GLU A 306 12.43 -10.85 20.50
CA GLU A 306 12.54 -11.57 21.77
C GLU A 306 13.10 -12.98 21.54
N GLY A 307 13.98 -13.45 22.43
CA GLY A 307 14.56 -14.78 22.32
C GLY A 307 15.93 -14.87 23.00
N PRO A 308 16.52 -16.07 23.08
CA PRO A 308 17.92 -16.19 23.49
C PRO A 308 18.79 -15.42 22.49
N ALA A 309 19.67 -14.56 22.98
CA ALA A 309 20.65 -13.90 22.12
C ALA A 309 21.45 -14.97 21.36
N ALA A 310 21.63 -14.81 20.05
CA ALA A 310 22.47 -15.70 19.26
C ALA A 310 23.86 -15.79 19.93
N THR A 311 24.25 -16.99 20.34
CA THR A 311 25.54 -17.28 21.00
C THR A 311 26.70 -17.25 20.03
#